data_AF-A0A7K2EDG6-F1
#
_entry.id   AF-A0A7K2EDG6-F1
#
_cell.length_a   1.000
_cell.length_b   1.000
_cell.length_c   1.000
_cell.angle_alpha   90.00
_cell.angle_beta   90.00
_cell.angle_gamma   90.00
#
_symmetry.space_group_name_H-M   'P 1'
#
loop_
_entity.id
_entity.type
_entity.pdbx_description
1 polymer ?
#
loop_
_entity_poly.entity_id
_entity_poly.type
_entity_poly.pdbx_seq_one_letter_code
_entity_poly.pdbx_strand_id
1 'polypeptide(L)'
;MTEPQHPDGFDETFRARLARIADVLVPAYQEMPAASSVGIAGDLLDKAVRARPDLAGDCRRAVTACADPPSPEALERLAATDPAGFSALMVLVLGGYYISSEVRKLLHYPGQEALRIDIGELPAYIEEELIDVVIDRGPIYRAIPTEELQDQRGTSW
;
A
#
# COMPACT_ATOMS: atom_id res chain seq x y z
N MET A 1 -12.29 -28.61 -21.21
CA MET A 1 -11.13 -28.02 -20.49
C MET A 1 -11.49 -26.56 -20.29
N THR A 2 -12.19 -26.27 -19.21
CA THR A 2 -12.83 -24.96 -18.98
C THR A 2 -11.82 -24.10 -18.24
N GLU A 3 -11.35 -23.07 -18.92
CA GLU A 3 -10.47 -22.04 -18.37
C GLU A 3 -11.15 -21.38 -17.16
N PRO A 4 -10.44 -21.19 -16.04
CA PRO A 4 -11.04 -20.59 -14.84
C PRO A 4 -11.44 -19.14 -15.16
N GLN A 5 -12.75 -18.88 -15.19
CA GLN A 5 -13.27 -17.53 -15.34
C GLN A 5 -12.91 -16.72 -14.10
N HIS A 6 -11.99 -15.76 -14.24
CA HIS A 6 -11.65 -14.84 -13.17
C HIS A 6 -12.81 -13.84 -12.96
N PRO A 7 -13.40 -13.76 -11.76
CA PRO A 7 -14.66 -13.06 -11.50
C PRO A 7 -14.60 -11.54 -11.72
N ASP A 8 -13.40 -10.96 -11.79
CA ASP A 8 -13.17 -9.50 -11.88
C ASP A 8 -12.71 -9.03 -13.27
N GLY A 9 -12.82 -9.88 -14.30
CA GLY A 9 -12.50 -9.54 -15.69
C GLY A 9 -11.00 -9.37 -15.99
N PHE A 10 -10.11 -9.83 -15.12
CA PHE A 10 -8.66 -9.91 -15.38
C PHE A 10 -8.33 -11.23 -16.05
N ASP A 11 -8.23 -11.21 -17.38
CA ASP A 11 -7.82 -12.36 -18.18
C ASP A 11 -6.31 -12.66 -18.05
N GLU A 12 -5.87 -13.78 -18.64
CA GLU A 12 -4.49 -14.21 -18.56
C GLU A 12 -3.52 -13.23 -19.25
N THR A 13 -3.97 -12.56 -20.31
CA THR A 13 -3.17 -11.57 -21.04
C THR A 13 -2.89 -10.36 -20.15
N PHE A 14 -3.92 -9.89 -19.45
CA PHE A 14 -3.82 -8.83 -18.46
C PHE A 14 -2.86 -9.20 -17.35
N ARG A 15 -3.00 -10.41 -16.78
CA ARG A 15 -2.15 -10.89 -15.68
C ARG A 15 -0.69 -10.99 -16.09
N ALA A 16 -0.42 -11.55 -17.27
CA ALA A 16 0.94 -11.62 -17.82
C ALA A 16 1.56 -10.23 -18.01
N ARG A 17 0.77 -9.24 -18.46
CA ARG A 17 1.24 -7.86 -18.63
C ARG A 17 1.48 -7.15 -17.29
N LEU A 18 0.56 -7.33 -16.34
CA LEU A 18 0.70 -6.82 -14.99
C LEU A 18 1.96 -7.37 -14.31
N ALA A 19 2.26 -8.66 -14.48
CA ALA A 19 3.47 -9.27 -13.91
C ALA A 19 4.75 -8.59 -14.40
N ARG A 20 4.85 -8.30 -15.72
CA ARG A 20 6.01 -7.59 -16.29
C ARG A 20 6.11 -6.16 -15.76
N ILE A 21 4.98 -5.45 -15.65
CA ILE A 21 4.95 -4.09 -15.10
C ILE A 21 5.37 -4.11 -13.62
N ALA A 22 4.88 -5.09 -12.86
CA ALA A 22 5.16 -5.22 -11.43
C ALA A 22 6.65 -5.49 -11.17
N ASP A 23 7.35 -6.21 -12.04
CA ASP A 23 8.80 -6.42 -11.92
C ASP A 23 9.63 -5.15 -12.17
N VAL A 24 9.11 -4.21 -12.95
CA VAL A 24 9.75 -2.89 -13.10
C VAL A 24 9.52 -2.05 -11.84
N LEU A 25 8.34 -2.15 -11.22
CA LEU A 25 8.00 -1.43 -9.98
C LEU A 25 8.71 -2.00 -8.75
N VAL A 26 8.78 -3.33 -8.65
CA VAL A 26 9.33 -4.07 -7.52
C VAL A 26 10.26 -5.15 -8.07
N PRO A 27 11.47 -4.77 -8.49
CA PRO A 27 12.49 -5.72 -8.93
C PRO A 27 13.01 -6.54 -7.75
N ALA A 28 13.60 -7.70 -8.05
CA ALA A 28 14.32 -8.47 -7.04
C ALA A 28 15.52 -7.66 -6.52
N TYR A 29 15.68 -7.62 -5.19
CA TYR A 29 16.79 -6.93 -4.55
C TYR A 29 17.21 -7.66 -3.27
N GLN A 30 18.47 -8.09 -3.21
CA GLN A 30 19.00 -8.92 -2.12
C GLN A 30 18.13 -10.17 -1.89
N GLU A 31 17.61 -10.35 -0.67
CA GLU A 31 16.73 -11.46 -0.31
C GLU A 31 15.27 -11.23 -0.70
N MET A 32 14.93 -10.01 -1.14
CA MET A 32 13.57 -9.66 -1.52
C MET A 32 13.27 -10.10 -2.96
N PRO A 33 12.24 -10.93 -3.18
CA PRO A 33 11.89 -11.43 -4.51
C PRO A 33 11.28 -10.32 -5.38
N ALA A 34 11.35 -10.48 -6.71
CA ALA A 34 10.58 -9.62 -7.61
C ALA A 34 9.06 -9.84 -7.44
N ALA A 35 8.24 -8.85 -7.77
CA ALA A 35 6.80 -8.98 -7.58
C ALA A 35 6.16 -10.12 -8.38
N SER A 36 6.61 -10.40 -9.61
CA SER A 36 6.12 -11.55 -10.36
C SER A 36 6.43 -12.88 -9.69
N SER A 37 7.57 -12.97 -8.99
CA SER A 37 8.04 -14.21 -8.36
C SER A 37 7.16 -14.64 -7.18
N VAL A 38 6.52 -13.68 -6.51
CA VAL A 38 5.56 -13.95 -5.42
C VAL A 38 4.12 -14.13 -5.92
N GLY A 39 3.91 -14.19 -7.25
CA GLY A 39 2.60 -14.40 -7.85
C GLY A 39 1.67 -13.18 -7.74
N ILE A 40 2.22 -11.95 -7.84
CA ILE A 40 1.42 -10.71 -7.70
C ILE A 40 0.22 -10.66 -8.66
N ALA A 41 0.37 -11.19 -9.88
CA ALA A 41 -0.67 -11.18 -10.90
C ALA A 41 -1.68 -12.34 -10.75
N GLY A 42 -1.58 -13.18 -9.72
CA GLY A 42 -2.52 -14.25 -9.40
C GLY A 42 -3.43 -13.86 -8.22
N ASP A 43 -3.51 -14.75 -7.21
CA ASP A 43 -4.35 -14.58 -6.01
C ASP A 43 -4.08 -13.29 -5.23
N LEU A 44 -2.87 -12.74 -5.29
CA LEU A 44 -2.53 -11.51 -4.58
C LEU A 44 -3.23 -10.28 -5.19
N LEU A 45 -3.35 -10.23 -6.52
CA LEU A 45 -4.16 -9.22 -7.21
C LEU A 45 -5.62 -9.33 -6.77
N ASP A 46 -6.18 -10.53 -6.76
CA ASP A 46 -7.58 -10.76 -6.40
C ASP A 46 -7.87 -10.34 -4.95
N LYS A 47 -6.94 -10.61 -4.02
CA LYS A 47 -7.03 -10.14 -2.63
C LYS A 47 -6.97 -8.62 -2.55
N ALA A 48 -6.05 -7.99 -3.27
CA ALA A 48 -5.89 -6.54 -3.27
C ALA A 48 -7.13 -5.84 -3.86
N VAL A 49 -7.66 -6.35 -4.98
CA VAL A 49 -8.87 -5.83 -5.63
C VAL A 49 -10.10 -6.04 -4.75
N ARG A 50 -10.23 -7.19 -4.09
CA ARG A 50 -11.33 -7.41 -3.14
C ARG A 50 -11.32 -6.41 -1.98
N ALA A 51 -10.13 -6.00 -1.52
CA ALA A 51 -9.99 -4.98 -0.48
C ALA A 51 -10.28 -3.56 -0.99
N ARG A 52 -10.02 -3.29 -2.27
CA ARG A 52 -10.20 -1.98 -2.94
C ARG A 52 -10.83 -2.13 -4.33
N PRO A 53 -12.12 -2.50 -4.41
CA PRO A 53 -12.78 -2.78 -5.69
C PRO A 53 -12.89 -1.53 -6.56
N ASP A 54 -12.88 -0.35 -5.95
CA ASP A 54 -12.87 0.95 -6.62
C ASP A 54 -11.64 1.17 -7.53
N LEU A 55 -10.51 0.50 -7.25
CA LEU A 55 -9.27 0.65 -8.02
C LEU A 55 -9.19 -0.26 -9.25
N ALA A 56 -10.10 -1.22 -9.41
CA ALA A 56 -10.03 -2.22 -10.47
C ALA A 56 -10.11 -1.60 -11.88
N GLY A 57 -10.98 -0.59 -12.06
CA GLY A 57 -11.15 0.10 -13.34
C GLY A 57 -9.92 0.91 -13.74
N ASP A 58 -9.37 1.67 -12.79
CA ASP A 58 -8.18 2.50 -13.00
C ASP A 58 -6.93 1.65 -13.26
N CYS A 59 -6.74 0.57 -12.50
CA CYS A 59 -5.66 -0.38 -12.72
C CYS A 59 -5.75 -1.03 -14.11
N ARG A 60 -6.96 -1.42 -14.53
CA ARG A 60 -7.16 -2.01 -15.85
C ARG A 60 -6.73 -1.08 -16.97
N ARG A 61 -7.22 0.16 -16.91
CA ARG A 61 -6.86 1.22 -17.86
C ARG A 61 -5.34 1.46 -17.88
N ALA A 62 -4.72 1.56 -16.71
CA ALA A 62 -3.28 1.81 -16.57
C ALA A 62 -2.42 0.72 -17.20
N VAL A 63 -2.72 -0.55 -16.90
CA VAL A 63 -2.02 -1.71 -17.50
C VAL A 63 -2.23 -1.76 -19.01
N THR A 64 -3.44 -1.47 -19.50
CA THR A 64 -3.72 -1.42 -20.94
C THR A 64 -2.95 -0.30 -21.65
N ALA A 65 -2.78 0.86 -21.00
CA ALA A 65 -2.13 2.04 -21.56
C ALA A 65 -0.59 2.03 -21.46
N CYS A 66 -0.02 1.32 -20.49
CA CYS A 66 1.43 1.23 -20.30
C CYS A 66 2.15 0.63 -21.52
N ALA A 67 3.39 1.01 -21.82
CA ALA A 67 4.12 0.39 -22.94
C ALA A 67 4.34 -1.12 -22.73
N ASP A 68 4.44 -1.88 -23.83
CA ASP A 68 4.84 -3.30 -23.84
C ASP A 68 6.02 -3.46 -24.83
N PRO A 69 7.23 -3.79 -24.38
CA PRO A 69 7.59 -4.11 -22.99
C PRO A 69 7.55 -2.89 -22.06
N PRO A 70 7.27 -3.08 -20.75
CA PRO A 70 7.32 -2.01 -19.77
C PRO A 70 8.76 -1.59 -19.49
N SER A 71 8.96 -0.30 -19.19
CA SER A 71 10.25 0.27 -18.79
C SER A 71 10.03 1.34 -17.70
N PRO A 72 11.06 1.73 -16.94
CA PRO A 72 10.94 2.83 -15.97
C PRO A 72 10.39 4.12 -16.61
N GLU A 73 10.85 4.48 -17.80
CA GLU A 73 10.39 5.68 -18.51
C GLU A 73 8.93 5.54 -18.97
N ALA A 74 8.46 4.33 -19.26
CA ALA A 74 7.05 4.10 -19.57
C ALA A 74 6.16 4.32 -18.34
N LEU A 75 6.63 3.96 -17.16
CA LEU A 75 5.91 4.19 -15.90
C LEU A 75 5.95 5.65 -15.48
N GLU A 76 7.07 6.35 -15.68
CA GLU A 76 7.14 7.80 -15.50
C GLU A 76 6.16 8.54 -16.42
N ARG A 77 6.08 8.13 -17.69
CA ARG A 77 5.07 8.67 -18.62
C ARG A 77 3.65 8.38 -18.14
N LEU A 78 3.37 7.16 -17.68
CA LEU A 78 2.06 6.78 -17.14
C LEU A 78 1.70 7.63 -15.92
N ALA A 79 2.64 7.86 -15.00
CA ALA A 79 2.44 8.71 -13.84
C ALA A 79 2.12 10.16 -14.22
N ALA A 80 2.70 10.66 -15.33
CA ALA A 80 2.43 12.00 -15.83
C ALA A 80 1.09 12.13 -16.58
N THR A 81 0.70 11.11 -17.35
CA THR A 81 -0.49 11.18 -18.23
C THR A 81 -1.77 10.61 -17.61
N ASP A 82 -1.65 9.62 -16.72
CA ASP A 82 -2.76 9.03 -15.95
C ASP A 82 -2.35 8.82 -14.48
N PRO A 83 -2.28 9.89 -13.67
CA PRO A 83 -1.90 9.79 -12.26
C PRO A 83 -2.81 8.87 -11.45
N ALA A 84 -4.11 8.83 -11.77
CA ALA A 84 -5.08 7.97 -11.11
C ALA A 84 -4.82 6.49 -11.41
N GLY A 85 -4.59 6.16 -12.69
CA GLY A 85 -4.22 4.81 -13.12
C GLY A 85 -2.91 4.34 -12.53
N PHE A 86 -1.88 5.19 -12.51
CA PHE A 86 -0.60 4.88 -11.88
C PHE A 86 -0.73 4.66 -10.37
N SER A 87 -1.50 5.50 -9.67
CA SER A 87 -1.78 5.34 -8.24
C SER A 87 -2.50 4.02 -7.94
N ALA A 88 -3.53 3.68 -8.73
CA ALA A 88 -4.25 2.41 -8.59
C ALA A 88 -3.32 1.20 -8.79
N LEU A 89 -2.46 1.26 -9.81
CA LEU A 89 -1.44 0.24 -10.08
C LEU A 89 -0.49 0.08 -8.88
N MET A 90 0.06 1.18 -8.37
CA MET A 90 0.96 1.19 -7.22
C MET A 90 0.32 0.57 -5.97
N VAL A 91 -0.90 1.00 -5.64
CA VAL A 91 -1.62 0.50 -4.45
C VAL A 91 -1.88 -1.00 -4.56
N LEU A 92 -2.35 -1.49 -5.71
CA LEU A 92 -2.66 -2.91 -5.86
C LEU A 92 -1.39 -3.77 -5.91
N VAL A 93 -0.34 -3.33 -6.60
CA VAL A 93 0.92 -4.07 -6.71
C VAL A 93 1.66 -4.09 -5.37
N LEU A 94 1.90 -2.93 -4.74
CA LEU A 94 2.60 -2.88 -3.45
C LEU A 94 1.78 -3.50 -2.33
N GLY A 95 0.47 -3.23 -2.32
CA GLY A 95 -0.45 -3.83 -1.36
C GLY A 95 -0.42 -5.35 -1.47
N GLY A 96 -0.55 -5.90 -2.68
CA GLY A 96 -0.46 -7.34 -2.93
C GLY A 96 0.91 -7.93 -2.54
N TYR A 97 2.00 -7.23 -2.87
CA TYR A 97 3.36 -7.68 -2.57
C TYR A 97 3.61 -7.79 -1.06
N TYR A 98 3.29 -6.75 -0.29
CA TYR A 98 3.52 -6.73 1.17
C TYR A 98 2.51 -7.55 1.97
N ILE A 99 1.42 -8.04 1.36
CA ILE A 99 0.56 -9.07 1.98
C ILE A 99 0.97 -10.50 1.65
N SER A 100 1.95 -10.71 0.75
CA SER A 100 2.51 -12.04 0.48
C SER A 100 3.09 -12.65 1.75
N SER A 101 2.78 -13.92 2.00
CA SER A 101 3.29 -14.64 3.18
C SER A 101 4.80 -14.83 3.11
N GLU A 102 5.37 -14.94 1.91
CA GLU A 102 6.81 -15.02 1.69
C GLU A 102 7.50 -13.70 2.03
N VAL A 103 7.00 -12.58 1.49
CA VAL A 103 7.54 -11.23 1.75
C VAL A 103 7.42 -10.87 3.24
N ARG A 104 6.28 -11.18 3.88
CA ARG A 104 6.10 -10.93 5.32
C ARG A 104 7.12 -11.68 6.18
N LYS A 105 7.44 -12.92 5.83
CA LYS A 105 8.47 -13.71 6.54
C LYS A 105 9.85 -13.08 6.39
N LEU A 106 10.22 -12.64 5.19
CA LEU A 106 11.50 -11.95 4.96
C LEU A 106 11.60 -10.64 5.75
N LEU A 107 10.49 -9.91 5.87
CA LEU A 107 10.42 -8.68 6.66
C LEU A 107 10.35 -8.91 8.17
N HIS A 108 10.32 -10.17 8.64
CA HIS A 108 10.05 -10.51 10.03
C HIS A 108 8.78 -9.83 10.57
N TYR A 109 7.80 -9.61 9.69
CA TYR A 109 6.54 -8.97 10.03
C TYR A 109 5.48 -10.04 10.26
N PRO A 110 5.05 -10.29 11.52
CA PRO A 110 4.08 -11.33 11.83
C PRO A 110 2.68 -11.04 11.26
N GLY A 111 2.44 -9.80 10.81
CA GLY A 111 1.14 -9.31 10.39
C GLY A 111 0.44 -8.52 11.50
N GLN A 112 -0.83 -8.20 11.26
CA GLN A 112 -1.67 -7.66 12.32
C GLN A 112 -2.10 -8.79 13.26
N GLU A 113 -1.44 -8.87 14.41
CA GLU A 113 -1.86 -9.73 15.50
C GLU A 113 -2.85 -8.99 16.39
N ALA A 114 -3.95 -9.65 16.76
CA ALA A 114 -4.85 -9.14 17.79
C ALA A 114 -4.17 -9.32 19.15
N LEU A 115 -3.33 -8.36 19.55
CA LEU A 115 -2.82 -8.33 20.92
C LEU A 115 -4.00 -8.16 21.87
N ARG A 116 -4.21 -9.16 22.73
CA ARG A 116 -5.09 -9.02 23.88
C ARG A 116 -4.32 -8.24 24.93
N ILE A 117 -4.67 -6.98 25.10
CA ILE A 117 -4.20 -6.17 26.22
C ILE A 117 -5.13 -6.49 27.38
N ASP A 118 -4.62 -7.14 28.43
CA ASP A 118 -5.36 -7.24 29.68
C ASP A 118 -5.35 -5.87 30.35
N ILE A 119 -6.54 -5.28 30.51
CA ILE A 119 -6.69 -3.94 31.11
C ILE A 119 -6.30 -3.97 32.60
N GLY A 120 -6.31 -5.15 33.25
CA GLY A 120 -5.87 -5.33 34.62
C GLY A 120 -4.36 -5.51 34.78
N GLU A 121 -3.63 -5.78 33.69
CA GLU A 121 -2.18 -5.92 33.68
C GLU A 121 -1.60 -4.59 33.19
N LEU A 122 -1.08 -3.78 34.12
CA LEU A 122 -0.47 -2.51 33.78
C LEU A 122 0.79 -2.81 32.94
N PRO A 123 0.98 -2.17 31.78
CA PRO A 123 2.22 -2.32 31.03
C PRO A 123 3.41 -1.95 31.93
N ALA A 124 4.54 -2.63 31.75
CA ALA A 124 5.73 -2.43 32.60
C ALA A 124 6.15 -0.95 32.72
N TYR A 125 5.98 -0.15 31.67
CA TYR A 125 6.29 1.30 31.72
C TYR A 125 5.34 2.13 32.60
N ILE A 126 4.17 1.60 32.96
CA ILE A 126 3.28 2.19 33.95
C ILE A 126 3.60 1.64 35.34
N GLU A 127 3.90 0.34 35.48
CA GLU A 127 4.34 -0.24 36.77
C GLU A 127 5.68 0.36 37.25
N GLU A 128 6.59 0.63 36.33
CA GLU A 128 7.90 1.23 36.58
C GLU A 128 7.87 2.77 36.63
N GLU A 129 6.67 3.39 36.62
CA GLU A 129 6.48 4.85 36.68
C GLU A 129 7.24 5.61 35.56
N LEU A 130 7.59 4.94 34.45
CA LEU A 130 8.33 5.57 33.34
C LEU A 130 7.49 6.66 32.66
N ILE A 131 6.17 6.57 32.73
CA ILE A 131 5.27 7.60 32.21
C ILE A 131 5.14 8.81 33.14
N ASP A 132 5.42 8.65 34.43
CA ASP A 132 5.27 9.72 35.41
C ASP A 132 6.27 10.84 35.15
N VAL A 133 7.48 10.51 34.68
CA VAL A 133 8.46 11.50 34.21
C VAL A 133 7.89 12.37 33.08
N VAL A 134 7.08 11.81 32.18
CA VAL A 134 6.45 12.55 31.08
C VAL A 134 5.27 13.38 31.58
N ILE A 135 4.48 12.85 32.53
CA ILE A 135 3.36 13.54 33.16
C ILE A 135 3.87 14.74 33.97
N ASP A 136 4.85 14.52 34.84
CA ASP A 136 5.47 15.54 35.70
C ASP A 136 6.14 16.65 34.91
N ARG A 137 6.78 16.29 33.78
CA ARG A 137 7.36 17.26 32.85
C ARG A 137 6.30 18.20 32.26
N GLY A 138 5.07 17.73 32.14
CA GLY A 138 3.96 18.47 31.54
C GLY A 138 3.99 18.54 30.01
N PRO A 139 2.98 19.20 29.41
CA PRO A 139 2.82 19.25 27.97
C PRO A 139 3.93 20.09 27.33
N ILE A 140 4.65 19.50 26.38
CA ILE A 140 5.60 20.20 25.51
C ILE A 140 5.01 20.18 24.10
N TYR A 141 4.56 21.34 23.64
CA TYR A 141 4.09 21.52 22.27
C TYR A 141 4.65 22.82 21.71
N ARG A 142 4.85 22.86 20.39
CA ARG A 142 5.09 24.11 19.67
C ARG A 142 3.74 24.81 19.50
N ALA A 143 3.61 26.02 20.03
CA ALA A 143 2.42 26.83 19.77
C ALA A 143 2.26 27.02 18.26
N ILE A 144 1.06 26.74 17.74
CA ILE A 144 0.71 27.08 16.37
C ILE A 144 0.69 28.62 16.33
N PRO A 145 1.45 29.27 15.43
CA PRO A 145 1.37 30.72 15.26
C PRO A 145 -0.09 31.13 15.06
N THR A 146 -0.63 31.91 15.99
CA THR A 146 -2.06 32.29 15.97
C THR A 146 -2.38 33.32 14.88
N GLU A 147 -1.36 33.96 14.29
CA GLU A 147 -1.52 34.98 13.25
C GLU A 147 -2.12 34.45 11.93
N GLU A 148 -1.93 33.17 11.59
CA GLU A 148 -2.47 32.60 10.33
C GLU A 148 -3.93 32.12 10.42
N LEU A 149 -4.52 32.01 11.62
CA LEU A 149 -5.90 31.55 11.80
C LEU A 149 -6.93 32.69 11.93
N GLN A 150 -6.47 33.95 11.97
CA GLN A 150 -7.36 35.12 11.96
C GLN A 150 -7.66 35.64 10.54
N ASP A 151 -6.79 35.38 9.57
CA ASP A 151 -6.97 35.87 8.19
C ASP A 151 -7.96 35.02 7.36
N GLN A 152 -8.28 33.80 7.80
CA GLN A 152 -9.18 32.89 7.06
C GLN A 152 -10.63 32.83 7.58
N ARG A 153 -11.00 33.64 8.59
CA ARG A 153 -12.40 33.75 9.06
C ARG A 153 -13.08 35.07 8.67
N GLY A 154 -12.51 35.76 7.68
CA GLY A 154 -13.01 37.04 7.14
C GLY A 154 -13.87 36.93 5.88
N THR A 155 -14.20 35.74 5.37
CA THR A 155 -15.13 35.61 4.22
C THR A 155 -16.51 35.20 4.70
N SER A 156 -17.32 36.21 4.99
CA SER A 156 -18.77 36.11 5.11
C SER A 156 -19.38 35.51 3.83
N TRP A 157 -20.17 34.45 4.00
CA TRP A 157 -21.31 34.13 3.14
C TRP A 157 -22.54 34.00 4.04
#